data_AF-A0A293LZH4-F1
#
_entry.id   AF-A0A293LZH4-F1
#
_cell.length_a   1.000
_cell.length_b   1.000
_cell.length_c   1.000
_cell.angle_alpha   90.00
_cell.angle_beta   90.00
_cell.angle_gamma   90.00
#
_symmetry.space_group_name_H-M   'P 1'
#
loop_
_entity.id
_entity.type
_entity.pdbx_description
1 polymer ?
#
loop_
_entity_poly.entity_id
_entity_poly.type
_entity_poly.pdbx_seq_one_letter_code
_entity_poly.pdbx_strand_id
1 'polypeptide(L)'
;MGLVTTFAILIHEIPHEVGDFAILLKAGFTRWDAARAQAWTAVMGVAGAVTALSANSLEDVDKSTAWILPFTSGGFLNIALVSVLPDLLEEDDPWESAKQLACVCSGIAVMGGLQVALE
;
A
#
# COMPACT_ATOMS: atom_id res chain seq x y z
N MET A 1 -0.14 23.28 0.40
CA MET A 1 -0.40 22.02 -0.35
C MET A 1 0.61 20.94 0.04
N GLY A 2 1.91 21.10 -0.19
CA GLY A 2 2.92 20.05 0.11
C GLY A 2 2.82 19.38 1.49
N LEU A 3 2.81 20.14 2.59
CA LEU A 3 2.72 19.57 3.95
C LEU A 3 1.42 18.78 4.21
N VAL A 4 0.29 19.22 3.66
CA VAL A 4 -1.00 18.55 3.81
C VAL A 4 -1.02 17.26 3.00
N THR A 5 -0.51 17.30 1.76
CA THR A 5 -0.37 16.13 0.90
C THR A 5 0.59 15.10 1.51
N THR A 6 1.74 15.52 2.04
CA THR A 6 2.67 14.61 2.75
C THR A 6 2.03 13.99 3.98
N PHE A 7 1.30 14.76 4.78
CA PHE A 7 0.61 14.24 5.96
C PHE A 7 -0.47 13.22 5.59
N ALA A 8 -1.24 13.48 4.54
CA ALA A 8 -2.19 12.53 4.01
C ALA A 8 -1.53 11.24 3.50
N ILE A 9 -0.40 11.35 2.79
CA ILE A 9 0.35 10.18 2.34
C ILE A 9 0.79 9.33 3.54
N LEU A 10 1.30 9.97 4.59
CA LEU A 10 1.69 9.27 5.81
C LEU A 10 0.54 8.48 6.45
N ILE A 11 -0.70 8.99 6.41
CA ILE A 11 -1.86 8.30 7.00
C ILE A 11 -2.13 6.96 6.32
N HIS A 12 -1.93 6.86 5.00
CA HIS A 12 -2.15 5.59 4.28
C HIS A 12 -0.90 4.71 4.21
N GLU A 13 0.30 5.29 4.27
CA GLU A 13 1.57 4.55 4.26
C GLU A 13 1.85 3.83 5.58
N ILE A 14 1.51 4.43 6.73
CA ILE A 14 1.75 3.77 8.04
C ILE A 14 1.01 2.42 8.14
N PRO A 15 -0.30 2.33 7.83
CA PRO A 15 -0.99 1.05 7.79
C PRO A 15 -0.41 0.08 6.74
N HIS A 16 0.03 0.60 5.59
CA HIS A 16 0.60 -0.20 4.52
C HIS A 16 1.90 -0.88 4.96
N GLU A 17 2.84 -0.12 5.52
CA GLU A 17 4.13 -0.63 6.02
C GLU A 17 3.97 -1.61 7.18
N VAL A 18 2.98 -1.39 8.07
CA VAL A 18 2.64 -2.34 9.13
C VAL A 18 2.08 -3.64 8.55
N GLY A 19 1.28 -3.56 7.49
CA GLY A 19 0.78 -4.71 6.74
C GLY A 19 1.91 -5.51 6.07
N ASP A 20 2.81 -4.82 5.37
CA ASP A 20 3.97 -5.43 4.71
C ASP A 20 4.90 -6.10 5.72
N PHE A 21 5.10 -5.48 6.89
CA PHE A 21 5.85 -6.10 7.99
C PHE A 21 5.18 -7.39 8.49
N ALA A 22 3.84 -7.39 8.63
CA ALA A 22 3.10 -8.58 9.03
C ALA A 22 3.19 -9.70 7.97
N ILE A 23 3.14 -9.36 6.68
CA ILE A 23 3.32 -10.32 5.57
C ILE A 23 4.72 -10.93 5.61
N LEU A 24 5.78 -10.15 5.83
CA LEU A 24 7.15 -10.68 5.93
C LEU A 24 7.33 -11.62 7.12
N LEU A 25 6.76 -11.27 8.27
CA LEU A 25 6.76 -12.17 9.44
C LEU A 25 6.04 -13.49 9.12
N LYS A 26 4.89 -13.44 8.44
CA LYS A 26 4.15 -14.64 7.99
C LYS A 26 4.96 -15.47 6.99
N ALA A 27 5.78 -14.82 6.15
CA ALA A 27 6.70 -15.49 5.23
C ALA A 27 7.93 -16.12 5.92
N GLY A 28 8.06 -16.01 7.25
CA GLY A 28 9.12 -16.64 8.04
C GLY A 28 10.34 -15.76 8.32
N PHE A 29 10.28 -14.45 8.03
CA PHE A 29 11.35 -13.53 8.36
C PHE A 29 11.39 -13.26 9.87
N THR A 30 12.58 -13.07 10.43
CA THR A 30 12.69 -12.55 11.79
C THR A 30 12.36 -11.06 11.81
N ARG A 31 11.97 -10.52 12.97
CA ARG A 31 11.70 -9.07 13.14
C ARG A 31 12.79 -8.15 12.59
N TRP A 32 14.06 -8.56 12.68
CA TRP A 32 15.18 -7.77 12.20
C TRP A 32 15.41 -7.92 10.70
N ASP A 33 15.12 -9.10 10.14
CA ASP A 33 15.22 -9.33 8.71
C ASP A 33 14.08 -8.61 7.97
N ALA A 34 12.86 -8.63 8.52
CA ALA A 34 11.75 -7.84 8.04
C ALA A 34 12.09 -6.34 8.06
N ALA A 35 12.51 -5.80 9.22
CA ALA A 35 12.89 -4.39 9.31
C ALA A 35 13.99 -3.97 8.32
N ARG A 36 14.97 -4.84 8.04
CA ARG A 36 15.99 -4.59 7.01
C ARG A 36 15.43 -4.61 5.60
N ALA A 37 14.51 -5.52 5.31
CA ALA A 37 13.83 -5.58 4.02
C ALA A 37 12.98 -4.31 3.79
N GLN A 38 12.22 -3.86 4.80
CA GLN A 38 11.49 -2.58 4.75
C GLN A 38 12.43 -1.38 4.59
N ALA A 39 13.61 -1.38 5.23
CA ALA A 39 14.58 -0.31 5.01
C ALA A 39 15.08 -0.27 3.55
N TRP A 40 15.26 -1.43 2.91
CA TRP A 40 15.64 -1.51 1.50
C TRP A 40 14.53 -1.03 0.56
N THR A 41 13.28 -1.37 0.82
CA THR A 41 12.14 -0.88 0.03
C THR A 41 11.97 0.63 0.18
N ALA A 42 12.14 1.16 1.39
CA ALA A 42 12.10 2.60 1.64
C ALA A 42 13.18 3.36 0.85
N VAL A 43 14.40 2.83 0.76
CA VAL A 43 15.46 3.42 -0.08
C VAL A 43 15.04 3.47 -1.55
N MET A 44 14.39 2.42 -2.06
CA MET A 44 13.86 2.44 -3.43
C MET A 44 12.71 3.44 -3.61
N GLY A 45 11.85 3.60 -2.61
CA GLY A 45 10.81 4.64 -2.60
C GLY A 45 11.40 6.04 -2.72
N VAL A 46 12.45 6.34 -1.94
CA VAL A 46 13.19 7.61 -2.01
C VAL A 46 13.84 7.80 -3.38
N ALA A 47 14.48 6.76 -3.93
CA ALA A 47 15.08 6.83 -5.27
C ALA A 47 14.03 7.08 -6.37
N GLY A 48 12.86 6.45 -6.27
CA GLY A 48 11.72 6.69 -7.15
C GLY A 48 11.23 8.14 -7.07
N ALA A 49 11.09 8.68 -5.87
CA ALA A 49 10.69 10.07 -5.66
C ALA A 49 11.70 11.07 -6.25
N VAL A 50 13.00 10.85 -6.06
CA VAL A 50 14.06 11.70 -6.65
C VAL A 50 14.00 11.64 -8.18
N THR A 51 13.77 10.45 -8.74
CA THR A 51 13.64 10.25 -10.20
C THR A 51 12.42 11.00 -10.75
N ALA A 52 11.28 10.92 -10.07
CA ALA A 52 10.05 11.63 -10.45
C ALA A 52 10.23 13.15 -10.40
N LEU A 53 10.91 13.68 -9.38
CA LEU A 53 11.21 15.11 -9.25
C LEU A 53 12.23 15.62 -10.28
N SER A 54 13.08 14.73 -10.81
CA SER A 54 14.09 15.07 -11.82
C SER A 54 13.56 15.04 -13.26
N ALA A 55 12.31 14.61 -13.47
CA ALA A 55 11.69 14.60 -14.78
C ALA A 55 11.42 16.04 -15.26
N ASN A 56 11.94 16.40 -16.44
CA ASN A 56 11.92 17.77 -16.96
C ASN A 56 10.60 18.17 -17.66
N SER A 57 9.71 17.21 -17.96
CA SER A 57 8.51 17.46 -18.77
C SER A 57 7.27 16.79 -18.15
N LEU A 58 6.16 17.52 -18.06
CA LEU A 58 4.87 16.99 -17.58
C LEU A 58 4.34 15.86 -18.48
N GLU A 59 4.58 15.94 -19.79
CA GLU A 59 4.22 14.87 -20.74
C GLU A 59 4.97 13.56 -20.50
N ASP A 60 6.24 13.62 -20.08
CA ASP A 60 7.03 12.43 -19.75
C ASP A 60 6.54 11.77 -18.46
N VAL A 61 6.07 12.58 -17.50
CA VAL A 61 5.49 12.08 -16.24
C VAL A 61 4.15 11.39 -16.51
N ASP A 62 3.25 12.01 -17.27
CA ASP A 62 1.94 11.43 -17.62
C ASP A 62 2.06 10.12 -18.41
N LYS A 63 3.01 10.08 -19.36
CA LYS A 63 3.30 8.86 -20.12
C LYS A 63 3.88 7.76 -19.22
N SER A 64 4.64 8.12 -18.19
CA SER A 64 5.23 7.17 -17.24
C SER A 64 4.21 6.64 -16.25
N THR A 65 3.37 7.49 -15.68
CA THR A 65 2.31 7.08 -14.73
C THR A 65 1.27 6.18 -15.39
N ALA A 66 0.99 6.35 -16.69
CA ALA A 66 0.04 5.54 -17.45
C ALA A 66 0.33 4.02 -17.41
N TRP A 67 1.58 3.61 -17.25
CA TRP A 67 1.95 2.18 -17.13
C TRP A 67 2.42 1.79 -15.72
N ILE A 68 3.07 2.71 -14.99
CA ILE A 68 3.57 2.45 -13.63
C ILE A 68 2.42 2.24 -12.64
N LEU A 69 1.37 3.06 -12.71
CA LEU A 69 0.23 2.96 -11.80
C LEU A 69 -0.54 1.64 -11.94
N PRO A 70 -0.97 1.20 -13.14
CA PRO A 70 -1.65 -0.09 -13.27
C PRO A 70 -0.73 -1.27 -12.96
N PHE A 71 0.57 -1.18 -13.26
CA PHE A 71 1.53 -2.22 -12.89
C PHE A 71 1.63 -2.38 -11.36
N THR A 72 1.79 -1.27 -10.64
CA THR A 72 1.93 -1.26 -9.17
C THR A 72 0.63 -1.69 -8.49
N SER A 73 -0.52 -1.15 -8.94
CA SER A 73 -1.84 -1.54 -8.44
C SER A 73 -2.14 -3.03 -8.67
N GLY A 74 -1.77 -3.57 -9.84
CA GLY A 74 -1.87 -5.00 -10.12
C GLY A 74 -1.00 -5.86 -9.18
N GLY A 75 0.20 -5.37 -8.82
CA GLY A 75 1.07 -6.00 -7.83
C GLY A 75 0.42 -6.08 -6.45
N PHE A 76 -0.14 -4.97 -5.95
CA PHE A 76 -0.86 -4.94 -4.68
C PHE A 76 -2.12 -5.82 -4.68
N LEU A 77 -2.86 -5.81 -5.79
CA LEU A 77 -4.01 -6.70 -5.95
C LEU A 77 -3.58 -8.18 -5.88
N ASN A 78 -2.48 -8.56 -6.53
CA ASN A 78 -1.95 -9.91 -6.46
C ASN A 78 -1.55 -10.30 -5.02
N ILE A 79 -0.89 -9.41 -4.28
CA ILE A 79 -0.53 -9.64 -2.87
C ILE A 79 -1.80 -9.82 -2.03
N ALA A 80 -2.80 -8.95 -2.18
CA ALA A 80 -4.06 -9.06 -1.45
C ALA A 80 -4.79 -10.38 -1.75
N LEU A 81 -4.85 -10.80 -3.01
CA LEU A 81 -5.52 -12.03 -3.43
C LEU A 81 -4.79 -13.31 -3.01
N VAL A 82 -3.46 -13.31 -2.94
CA VAL A 82 -2.68 -14.51 -2.63
C VAL A 82 -2.32 -14.61 -1.14
N SER A 83 -2.15 -13.49 -0.46
CA SER A 83 -1.67 -13.46 0.93
C SER A 83 -2.77 -13.22 1.96
N VAL A 84 -3.85 -12.51 1.60
CA VAL A 84 -4.90 -12.09 2.54
C VAL A 84 -6.24 -12.75 2.26
N LEU A 85 -6.68 -12.82 0.99
CA LEU A 85 -7.96 -13.43 0.61
C LEU A 85 -8.11 -14.90 1.04
N PRO A 86 -7.08 -15.77 0.98
CA PRO A 86 -7.23 -17.16 1.44
C PRO A 86 -7.55 -17.25 2.93
N ASP A 87 -6.91 -16.41 3.75
CA ASP A 87 -7.16 -16.38 5.20
C ASP A 87 -8.60 -15.94 5.50
N LEU A 88 -9.12 -14.95 4.77
CA LEU A 88 -10.52 -14.50 4.87
C LEU A 88 -11.53 -15.59 4.48
N LEU A 89 -11.16 -16.48 3.55
CA LEU A 89 -12.03 -17.56 3.07
C LEU A 89 -11.98 -18.81 3.96
N GLU A 90 -10.96 -18.95 4.80
CA GLU A 90 -10.79 -20.07 5.74
C GLU A 90 -11.59 -19.88 7.04
N GLU A 91 -12.15 -18.69 7.28
CA GLU A 91 -13.02 -18.42 8.43
C GLU A 91 -14.39 -19.09 8.29
N ASP A 92 -14.68 -20.04 9.18
CA ASP A 92 -15.93 -20.79 9.21
C ASP A 92 -17.09 -20.05 9.91
N ASP A 93 -16.79 -19.09 10.79
CA ASP A 93 -17.82 -18.38 11.56
C ASP A 93 -18.39 -17.19 10.77
N PRO A 94 -19.69 -17.22 10.41
CA PRO A 94 -20.28 -16.19 9.54
C PRO A 94 -20.31 -14.81 10.18
N TRP A 95 -20.25 -14.72 11.51
CA TRP A 95 -20.21 -13.44 12.22
C TRP A 95 -18.81 -12.83 12.19
N GLU A 96 -17.76 -13.64 12.36
CA GLU A 96 -16.38 -13.17 12.19
C GLU A 96 -16.08 -12.80 10.74
N SER A 97 -16.50 -13.60 9.74
CA SER A 97 -16.36 -13.23 8.32
C SER A 97 -17.06 -11.91 8.00
N ALA A 98 -18.24 -11.66 8.59
CA ALA A 98 -18.97 -10.41 8.42
C ALA A 98 -18.20 -9.20 9.01
N LYS A 99 -17.55 -9.36 10.18
CA LYS A 99 -16.69 -8.32 10.75
C LYS A 99 -15.46 -8.05 9.87
N GLN A 100 -14.83 -9.10 9.36
CA GLN A 100 -13.68 -8.96 8.49
C GLN A 100 -14.05 -8.22 7.18
N LEU A 101 -15.18 -8.57 6.57
CA LEU A 101 -15.72 -7.85 5.42
C LEU A 101 -16.02 -6.38 5.75
N ALA A 102 -16.63 -6.11 6.91
CA ALA A 102 -16.88 -4.75 7.37
C ALA A 102 -15.57 -3.96 7.59
N CYS A 103 -14.50 -4.60 8.08
CA CYS A 103 -13.17 -4.01 8.19
C CYS A 103 -12.54 -3.71 6.83
N VAL A 104 -12.70 -4.59 5.84
CA VAL A 104 -12.23 -4.32 4.45
C VAL A 104 -12.99 -3.14 3.85
N CYS A 105 -14.32 -3.14 3.95
CA CYS A 105 -15.15 -2.04 3.45
C CYS A 105 -14.85 -0.71 4.15
N SER A 106 -14.62 -0.73 5.48
CA SER A 106 -14.28 0.47 6.21
C SER A 106 -12.89 1.00 5.82
N GLY A 107 -11.91 0.12 5.61
CA GLY A 107 -10.60 0.49 5.06
C GLY A 107 -10.71 1.18 3.70
N ILE A 108 -11.50 0.62 2.77
CA ILE A 108 -11.77 1.23 1.46
C ILE A 108 -12.44 2.61 1.63
N ALA A 109 -13.43 2.73 2.52
CA ALA A 109 -14.11 3.99 2.78
C ALA A 109 -13.17 5.06 3.36
N VAL A 110 -12.27 4.69 4.26
CA VAL A 110 -11.25 5.60 4.80
C VAL A 110 -10.33 6.09 3.70
N MET A 111 -9.82 5.19 2.84
CA MET A 111 -8.95 5.58 1.73
C MET A 111 -9.66 6.49 0.72
N GLY A 112 -10.89 6.15 0.34
CA GLY A 112 -11.71 6.98 -0.56
C GLY A 112 -12.03 8.35 0.05
N GLY A 113 -12.35 8.40 1.35
CA GLY A 113 -12.56 9.66 2.07
C GLY A 113 -11.31 10.52 2.15
N LEU A 114 -10.14 9.91 2.33
CA LEU A 114 -8.85 10.61 2.34
C LEU A 114 -8.54 11.23 0.98
N GLN A 115 -8.86 10.53 -0.12
CA GLN A 115 -8.70 11.06 -1.47
C GLN A 115 -9.62 12.25 -1.74
N VAL A 116 -10.92 12.15 -1.41
CA VAL A 116 -11.88 13.25 -1.57
C VAL A 116 -11.51 14.47 -0.71
N ALA A 117 -10.87 14.26 0.45
CA ALA A 117 -10.43 15.35 1.32
C ALA A 117 -9.17 16.08 0.80
N LEU A 118 -8.45 15.50 -0.17
CA LEU A 118 -7.20 16.04 -0.72
C LEU A 118 -7.37 16.70 -2.09
N GLU A 119 -8.39 16.32 -2.85
CA GLU A 119 -8.85 17.01 -4.07
C GLU A 119 -9.57 18.33 -3.73
#